data_AF-A0A3B9LXD0-F1
#
_entry.id   AF-A0A3B9LXD0-F1
#
_cell.length_a   1.000
_cell.length_b   1.000
_cell.length_c   1.000
_cell.angle_alpha   90.00
_cell.angle_beta   90.00
_cell.angle_gamma   90.00
#
_symmetry.space_group_name_H-M   'P 1'
#
loop_
_entity.id
_entity.type
_entity.pdbx_description
1 polymer ?
#
loop_
_entity_poly.entity_id
_entity_poly.type
_entity_poly.pdbx_seq_one_letter_code
_entity_poly.pdbx_strand_id
1 'polypeptide(L)'
;MKSNSQSTVAFVATCTLLLLFGPARSFAQVSPTEILNPRLKALEQAHLSKLIAINRTVPLLTYSFPFLLNRYVGSDPKSQTGVDGRGLEFVNFHDQIVLKVTGNYQAAFDADRLTPNQRSGRVFNDVIYQILEIVPSYFSAADEFDAVGFEICYHVRRKAAHYEYEGKEILVAVLSKADALHYAAAPTDSERQELLNRSEIFLNGKPFGLAFSGSEPLDVATLQRSVKQPATAANQKQGAPAPSSDPDNFARTGQDESATSETASMQMPGIATVVRTRADAERLETKYKSQLDALATAGQSTYHFVPYAPPSLIVFRNQIVLQLTLRNP
;
A
#
# COMPACT_ATOMS: atom_id res chain seq x y z
N MET A 1 -23.12 68.66 42.33
CA MET A 1 -22.96 68.98 40.89
C MET A 1 -21.48 69.02 40.56
N LYS A 2 -21.06 68.25 39.53
CA LYS A 2 -19.76 68.30 38.79
C LYS A 2 -18.50 68.00 39.64
N SER A 3 -17.83 66.84 39.51
CA SER A 3 -16.95 66.39 38.39
C SER A 3 -15.80 67.40 38.17
N ASN A 4 -14.51 67.07 38.19
CA ASN A 4 -13.80 65.84 37.81
C ASN A 4 -12.32 65.88 38.27
N SER A 5 -11.65 64.71 38.18
CA SER A 5 -10.19 64.50 37.98
C SER A 5 -9.32 64.47 39.26
N GLN A 6 -8.47 63.49 39.55
CA GLN A 6 -7.96 62.31 38.84
C GLN A 6 -7.21 61.46 39.88
N SER A 7 -7.37 60.13 39.89
CA SER A 7 -6.43 59.22 40.56
C SER A 7 -6.31 57.90 39.80
N THR A 8 -5.07 57.69 39.38
CA THR A 8 -4.38 56.51 38.85
C THR A 8 -4.86 55.16 39.38
N VAL A 9 -5.16 54.20 38.49
CA VAL A 9 -5.04 52.75 38.80
C VAL A 9 -4.58 51.99 37.55
N ALA A 10 -3.65 51.07 37.80
CA ALA A 10 -2.83 50.31 36.88
C ALA A 10 -3.59 49.43 35.88
N PHE A 11 -3.04 49.37 34.66
CA PHE A 11 -3.40 48.40 33.62
C PHE A 11 -2.62 47.10 33.86
N VAL A 12 -3.28 46.05 34.37
CA VAL A 12 -2.80 44.67 34.26
C VAL A 12 -3.51 44.05 33.08
N ALA A 13 -2.78 43.90 31.97
CA ALA A 13 -3.27 43.23 30.77
C ALA A 13 -3.21 41.71 30.98
N THR A 14 -4.34 41.12 31.35
CA THR A 14 -4.52 39.66 31.35
C THR A 14 -4.76 39.21 29.91
N CYS A 15 -3.71 38.74 29.24
CA CYS A 15 -3.80 38.07 27.94
C CYS A 15 -4.50 36.72 28.13
N THR A 16 -5.82 36.71 27.93
CA THR A 16 -6.61 35.48 27.77
C THR A 16 -6.20 34.83 26.46
N LEU A 17 -5.34 33.80 26.54
CA LEU A 17 -4.94 32.98 25.40
C LEU A 17 -6.15 32.18 24.91
N LEU A 18 -6.86 32.73 23.93
CA LEU A 18 -7.78 32.00 23.06
C LEU A 18 -6.96 30.92 22.33
N LEU A 19 -6.96 29.70 22.86
CA LEU A 19 -6.52 28.50 22.16
C LEU A 19 -7.46 28.30 20.97
N LEU A 20 -7.04 28.89 19.84
CA LEU A 20 -7.55 28.62 18.51
C LEU A 20 -7.62 27.11 18.32
N PHE A 21 -8.82 26.62 18.04
CA PHE A 21 -9.05 25.32 17.45
C PHE A 21 -8.14 25.20 16.22
N GLY A 22 -7.07 24.41 16.37
CA GLY A 22 -6.23 24.04 15.23
C GLY A 22 -7.10 23.37 14.17
N PRO A 23 -6.77 23.53 12.87
CA PRO A 23 -7.55 22.94 11.80
C PRO A 23 -7.73 21.45 12.09
N ALA A 24 -8.98 20.98 12.00
CA ALA A 24 -9.30 19.57 12.08
C ALA A 24 -8.31 18.83 11.17
N ARG A 25 -7.52 17.93 11.77
CA ARG A 25 -6.56 17.12 11.03
C ARG A 25 -7.33 16.50 9.87
N SER A 26 -7.01 16.90 8.64
CA SER A 26 -7.54 16.26 7.44
C SER A 26 -7.37 14.77 7.66
N PHE A 27 -8.49 14.04 7.71
CA PHE A 27 -8.42 12.60 7.89
C PHE A 27 -7.53 12.08 6.77
N ALA A 28 -6.46 11.38 7.13
CA ALA A 28 -5.54 10.75 6.17
C ALA A 28 -6.23 9.61 5.39
N GLN A 29 -7.57 9.53 5.42
CA GLN A 29 -8.38 8.42 4.96
C GLN A 29 -9.70 8.94 4.36
N VAL A 30 -10.27 8.21 3.41
CA VAL A 30 -11.53 8.57 2.73
C VAL A 30 -12.65 8.70 3.76
N SER A 31 -13.43 9.79 3.71
CA SER A 31 -14.56 9.95 4.61
C SER A 31 -15.70 9.04 4.17
N PRO A 32 -16.38 8.32 5.09
CA PRO A 32 -17.59 7.58 4.76
C PRO A 32 -18.69 8.44 4.11
N THR A 33 -18.68 9.76 4.34
CA THR A 33 -19.62 10.68 3.69
C THR A 33 -19.40 10.83 2.18
N GLU A 34 -18.21 10.51 1.68
CA GLU A 34 -17.88 10.53 0.25
C GLU A 34 -18.34 9.27 -0.49
N ILE A 35 -18.75 8.21 0.25
CA ILE A 35 -19.13 6.92 -0.31
C ILE A 35 -20.65 6.86 -0.50
N LEU A 36 -21.08 6.70 -1.77
CA LEU A 36 -22.50 6.68 -2.14
C LEU A 36 -23.15 5.32 -1.87
N ASN A 37 -22.43 4.22 -2.05
CA ASN A 37 -22.97 2.88 -1.81
C ASN A 37 -23.18 2.67 -0.29
N PRO A 38 -24.41 2.40 0.19
CA PRO A 38 -24.69 2.30 1.61
C PRO A 38 -23.90 1.21 2.34
N ARG A 39 -23.68 0.06 1.68
CA ARG A 39 -22.93 -1.06 2.27
C ARG A 39 -21.45 -0.75 2.39
N LEU A 40 -20.84 -0.19 1.34
CA LEU A 40 -19.43 0.24 1.38
C LEU A 40 -19.23 1.38 2.39
N LYS A 41 -20.18 2.32 2.47
CA LYS A 41 -20.17 3.40 3.46
C LYS A 41 -20.20 2.86 4.89
N ALA A 42 -21.06 1.87 5.17
CA ALA A 42 -21.14 1.24 6.48
C ALA A 42 -19.82 0.56 6.85
N LEU A 43 -19.18 -0.15 5.92
CA LEU A 43 -17.87 -0.78 6.12
C LEU A 43 -16.76 0.25 6.36
N GLU A 44 -16.69 1.30 5.54
CA GLU A 44 -15.72 2.37 5.72
C GLU A 44 -15.88 3.01 7.10
N GLN A 45 -17.12 3.27 7.53
CA GLN A 45 -17.42 3.82 8.86
C GLN A 45 -17.03 2.87 10.00
N ALA A 46 -17.33 1.57 9.85
CA ALA A 46 -17.02 0.55 10.85
C ALA A 46 -15.51 0.33 11.03
N HIS A 47 -14.73 0.49 9.95
CA HIS A 47 -13.28 0.24 9.96
C HIS A 47 -12.44 1.51 9.89
N LEU A 48 -13.02 2.71 9.92
CA LEU A 48 -12.31 3.99 9.70
C LEU A 48 -11.06 4.14 10.58
N SER A 49 -11.15 3.80 11.87
CA SER A 49 -10.00 3.85 12.78
C SER A 49 -8.87 2.91 12.37
N LYS A 50 -9.19 1.69 11.90
CA LYS A 50 -8.21 0.73 11.36
C LYS A 50 -7.58 1.28 10.07
N LEU A 51 -8.39 1.82 9.17
CA LEU A 51 -7.94 2.38 7.89
C LEU A 51 -7.00 3.57 8.09
N ILE A 52 -7.30 4.48 9.02
CA ILE A 52 -6.41 5.59 9.41
C ILE A 52 -5.08 5.06 9.96
N ALA A 53 -5.12 4.02 10.79
CA ALA A 53 -3.91 3.41 11.35
C ALA A 53 -3.06 2.78 10.24
N ILE A 54 -3.67 2.02 9.32
CA ILE A 54 -2.96 1.43 8.18
C ILE A 54 -2.38 2.52 7.28
N ASN A 55 -3.14 3.57 6.95
CA ASN A 55 -2.66 4.69 6.13
C ASN A 55 -1.39 5.33 6.71
N ARG A 56 -1.29 5.40 8.04
CA ARG A 56 -0.09 5.90 8.74
C ARG A 56 1.05 4.89 8.80
N THR A 57 0.73 3.60 8.92
CA THR A 57 1.73 2.53 9.01
C THR A 57 2.38 2.22 7.67
N VAL A 58 1.61 2.17 6.58
CA VAL A 58 2.09 1.77 5.25
C VAL A 58 3.31 2.58 4.80
N PRO A 59 3.33 3.93 4.84
CA PRO A 59 4.53 4.70 4.47
C PRO A 59 5.77 4.46 5.33
N LEU A 60 5.62 3.83 6.50
CA LEU A 60 6.72 3.50 7.43
C LEU A 60 7.27 2.09 7.22
N LEU A 61 6.67 1.29 6.35
CA LEU A 61 7.20 -0.03 5.98
C LEU A 61 8.50 0.10 5.19
N THR A 62 9.21 -1.01 5.04
CA THR A 62 10.51 -0.99 4.35
C THR A 62 10.35 -1.28 2.87
N TYR A 63 10.71 -0.31 2.03
CA TYR A 63 10.63 -0.40 0.57
C TYR A 63 11.99 -0.12 -0.07
N SER A 64 12.27 -0.73 -1.23
CA SER A 64 13.50 -0.43 -1.99
C SER A 64 13.48 1.01 -2.55
N PHE A 65 12.30 1.51 -2.91
CA PHE A 65 12.04 2.90 -3.30
C PHE A 65 10.83 3.44 -2.53
N PRO A 66 10.67 4.77 -2.37
CA PRO A 66 9.50 5.31 -1.68
C PRO A 66 8.18 4.81 -2.26
N PHE A 67 7.26 4.39 -1.40
CA PHE A 67 5.88 4.09 -1.75
C PHE A 67 4.96 5.14 -1.14
N LEU A 68 4.13 5.75 -1.97
CA LEU A 68 3.20 6.80 -1.57
C LEU A 68 1.77 6.31 -1.80
N LEU A 69 1.00 6.19 -0.72
CA LEU A 69 -0.44 5.94 -0.82
C LEU A 69 -1.11 7.10 -1.54
N ASN A 70 -1.92 6.77 -2.55
CA ASN A 70 -2.70 7.73 -3.33
C ASN A 70 -4.05 7.10 -3.65
N ARG A 71 -5.14 7.86 -3.57
CA ARG A 71 -6.48 7.35 -3.91
C ARG A 71 -6.59 6.91 -5.37
N TYR A 72 -5.86 7.60 -6.25
CA TYR A 72 -5.83 7.35 -7.69
C TYR A 72 -4.38 7.19 -8.18
N VAL A 73 -4.13 6.10 -8.92
CA VAL A 73 -2.85 5.84 -9.60
C VAL A 73 -2.71 6.63 -10.90
N GLY A 74 -1.48 6.74 -11.40
CA GLY A 74 -1.21 7.24 -12.74
C GLY A 74 -1.03 8.76 -12.85
N SER A 75 -1.19 9.51 -11.77
CA SER A 75 -0.90 10.95 -11.68
C SER A 75 0.51 11.29 -12.19
N ASP A 76 0.67 12.41 -12.92
CA ASP A 76 1.95 12.87 -13.45
C ASP A 76 2.90 13.24 -12.28
N PRO A 77 4.19 12.85 -12.30
CA PRO A 77 5.18 13.34 -11.34
C PRO A 77 5.20 14.87 -11.16
N LYS A 78 4.90 15.63 -12.22
CA LYS A 78 4.80 17.10 -12.19
C LYS A 78 3.57 17.62 -11.45
N SER A 79 2.58 16.77 -11.19
CA SER A 79 1.34 17.11 -10.46
C SER A 79 1.31 16.50 -9.05
N GLN A 80 2.46 16.16 -8.46
CA GLN A 80 2.52 15.50 -7.15
C GLN A 80 2.17 16.40 -5.96
N THR A 81 2.09 17.73 -6.14
CA THR A 81 1.68 18.64 -5.07
C THR A 81 0.16 18.57 -4.88
N GLY A 82 -0.29 18.11 -3.71
CA GLY A 82 -1.73 18.03 -3.38
C GLY A 82 -2.44 16.75 -3.86
N VAL A 83 -1.69 15.70 -4.20
CA VAL A 83 -2.29 14.39 -4.52
C VAL A 83 -3.02 13.83 -3.30
N ASP A 84 -4.21 13.30 -3.54
CA ASP A 84 -5.05 12.70 -2.51
C ASP A 84 -4.38 11.44 -1.92
N GLY A 85 -3.76 11.57 -0.75
CA GLY A 85 -3.03 10.49 -0.07
C GLY A 85 -3.91 9.42 0.59
N ARG A 86 -5.23 9.49 0.41
CA ARG A 86 -6.23 8.58 1.02
C ARG A 86 -6.34 7.30 0.20
N GLY A 87 -5.21 6.57 0.10
CA GLY A 87 -5.05 5.39 -0.75
C GLY A 87 -5.71 4.11 -0.26
N LEU A 88 -6.61 4.16 0.73
CA LEU A 88 -7.41 3.00 1.14
C LEU A 88 -8.89 3.32 0.99
N GLU A 89 -9.70 2.35 0.59
CA GLU A 89 -11.17 2.42 0.61
C GLU A 89 -11.76 1.02 0.35
N PHE A 90 -12.98 0.77 0.82
CA PHE A 90 -13.75 -0.39 0.37
C PHE A 90 -14.40 -0.12 -0.99
N VAL A 91 -14.22 -1.03 -1.95
CA VAL A 91 -14.78 -0.95 -3.31
C VAL A 91 -15.50 -2.24 -3.69
N ASN A 92 -16.39 -2.15 -4.67
CA ASN A 92 -16.88 -3.34 -5.37
C ASN A 92 -15.95 -3.68 -6.53
N PHE A 93 -15.52 -4.93 -6.63
CA PHE A 93 -14.74 -5.46 -7.74
C PHE A 93 -15.21 -6.89 -8.02
N HIS A 94 -15.67 -7.18 -9.24
CA HIS A 94 -16.20 -8.51 -9.63
C HIS A 94 -17.20 -9.10 -8.62
N ASP A 95 -18.19 -8.30 -8.21
CA ASP A 95 -19.22 -8.68 -7.20
C ASP A 95 -18.68 -8.98 -5.79
N GLN A 96 -17.42 -8.66 -5.52
CA GLN A 96 -16.78 -8.78 -4.21
C GLN A 96 -16.55 -7.41 -3.58
N ILE A 97 -16.63 -7.36 -2.26
CA ILE A 97 -16.20 -6.21 -1.47
C ILE A 97 -14.70 -6.37 -1.20
N VAL A 98 -13.92 -5.44 -1.74
CA VAL A 98 -12.46 -5.45 -1.67
C VAL A 98 -11.99 -4.27 -0.82
N LEU A 99 -11.15 -4.55 0.18
CA LEU A 99 -10.31 -3.52 0.78
C LEU A 99 -9.22 -3.16 -0.24
N LYS A 100 -9.36 -2.02 -0.90
CA LYS A 100 -8.39 -1.56 -1.89
C LYS A 100 -7.27 -0.77 -1.22
N VAL A 101 -6.03 -1.05 -1.60
CA VAL A 101 -4.83 -0.27 -1.28
C VAL A 101 -4.21 0.22 -2.59
N THR A 102 -4.17 1.53 -2.78
CA THR A 102 -3.72 2.17 -4.02
C THR A 102 -2.54 3.09 -3.74
N GLY A 103 -1.55 3.10 -4.62
CA GLY A 103 -0.41 3.98 -4.47
C GLY A 103 0.61 3.93 -5.60
N ASN A 104 1.56 4.86 -5.52
CA ASN A 104 2.65 4.98 -6.48
C ASN A 104 3.96 4.49 -5.83
N TYR A 105 4.58 3.52 -6.47
CA TYR A 105 5.91 3.04 -6.13
C TYR A 105 6.94 3.76 -6.99
N GLN A 106 7.83 4.52 -6.34
CA GLN A 106 8.78 5.43 -6.99
C GLN A 106 9.99 4.70 -7.64
N ALA A 107 9.82 3.43 -8.02
CA ALA A 107 10.79 2.69 -8.82
C ALA A 107 10.63 3.04 -10.30
N ALA A 108 11.75 3.06 -11.02
CA ALA A 108 11.80 3.17 -12.47
C ALA A 108 12.64 2.02 -13.04
N PHE A 109 11.99 0.98 -13.54
CA PHE A 109 12.65 -0.22 -14.03
C PHE A 109 13.08 -0.09 -15.49
N ASP A 110 14.21 -0.68 -15.83
CA ASP A 110 14.72 -0.75 -17.20
C ASP A 110 14.03 -1.90 -17.98
N ALA A 111 13.25 -1.54 -19.00
CA ALA A 111 12.50 -2.47 -19.83
C ALA A 111 13.38 -3.34 -20.72
N ASP A 112 14.64 -2.94 -20.94
CA ASP A 112 15.59 -3.67 -21.77
C ASP A 112 16.37 -4.69 -20.93
N ARG A 113 16.29 -4.61 -19.59
CA ARG A 113 16.95 -5.52 -18.63
C ARG A 113 16.01 -6.42 -17.87
N LEU A 114 14.75 -6.01 -17.66
CA LEU A 114 13.76 -6.76 -16.90
C LEU A 114 12.53 -7.02 -17.74
N THR A 115 12.03 -8.25 -17.73
CA THR A 115 10.74 -8.60 -18.34
C THR A 115 9.57 -8.01 -17.52
N PRO A 116 8.35 -7.93 -18.09
CA PRO A 116 7.17 -7.53 -17.34
C PRO A 116 6.92 -8.38 -16.08
N ASN A 117 7.18 -9.69 -16.13
CA ASN A 117 7.04 -10.57 -14.96
C ASN A 117 8.07 -10.24 -13.88
N GLN A 118 9.34 -10.02 -14.26
CA GLN A 118 10.38 -9.66 -13.30
C GLN A 118 10.12 -8.30 -12.64
N ARG A 119 9.63 -7.32 -13.40
CA ARG A 119 9.24 -6.02 -12.83
C ARG A 119 8.06 -6.16 -11.88
N SER A 120 6.99 -6.84 -12.31
CA SER A 120 5.79 -7.04 -11.49
C SER A 120 6.09 -7.86 -10.22
N GLY A 121 6.93 -8.88 -10.31
CA GLY A 121 7.37 -9.67 -9.16
C GLY A 121 8.16 -8.85 -8.15
N ARG A 122 9.03 -7.93 -8.62
CA ARG A 122 9.70 -6.96 -7.74
C ARG A 122 8.71 -6.03 -7.06
N VAL A 123 7.74 -5.47 -7.78
CA VAL A 123 6.71 -4.60 -7.16
C VAL A 123 5.87 -5.36 -6.15
N PHE A 124 5.51 -6.60 -6.46
CA PHE A 124 4.78 -7.46 -5.54
C PHE A 124 5.58 -7.67 -4.25
N ASN A 125 6.85 -8.07 -4.34
CA ASN A 125 7.68 -8.36 -3.18
C ASN A 125 8.11 -7.12 -2.39
N ASP A 126 8.44 -6.03 -3.10
CA ASP A 126 8.91 -4.81 -2.48
C ASP A 126 7.78 -4.03 -1.82
N VAL A 127 6.54 -4.12 -2.34
CA VAL A 127 5.41 -3.30 -1.87
C VAL A 127 4.29 -4.16 -1.31
N ILE A 128 3.68 -5.01 -2.14
CA ILE A 128 2.45 -5.73 -1.78
C ILE A 128 2.70 -6.69 -0.61
N TYR A 129 3.80 -7.44 -0.67
CA TYR A 129 4.20 -8.35 0.41
C TYR A 129 4.39 -7.62 1.74
N GLN A 130 5.04 -6.45 1.75
CA GLN A 130 5.27 -5.67 2.97
C GLN A 130 3.93 -5.26 3.62
N ILE A 131 2.93 -4.92 2.80
CA ILE A 131 1.60 -4.55 3.30
C ILE A 131 0.84 -5.80 3.76
N LEU A 132 0.95 -6.92 3.05
CA LEU A 132 0.36 -8.20 3.45
C LEU A 132 0.87 -8.68 4.81
N GLU A 133 2.12 -8.38 5.19
CA GLU A 133 2.66 -8.71 6.52
C GLU A 133 1.89 -8.03 7.67
N ILE A 134 1.33 -6.84 7.46
CA ILE A 134 0.61 -6.12 8.51
C ILE A 134 -0.90 -6.35 8.49
N VAL A 135 -1.48 -6.88 7.40
CA VAL A 135 -2.93 -7.12 7.27
C VAL A 135 -3.52 -7.90 8.47
N PRO A 136 -2.91 -9.01 8.94
CA PRO A 136 -3.45 -9.77 10.08
C PRO A 136 -3.47 -9.02 11.41
N SER A 137 -2.72 -7.91 11.53
CA SER A 137 -2.76 -7.06 12.74
C SER A 137 -3.98 -6.15 12.81
N TYR A 138 -4.68 -5.96 11.68
CA TYR A 138 -5.84 -5.07 11.57
C TYR A 138 -7.13 -5.83 11.27
N PHE A 139 -7.05 -6.94 10.54
CA PHE A 139 -8.20 -7.68 10.07
C PHE A 139 -8.09 -9.17 10.41
N SER A 140 -9.25 -9.81 10.42
CA SER A 140 -9.48 -11.20 10.75
C SER A 140 -10.45 -11.83 9.76
N ALA A 141 -10.64 -13.15 9.84
CA ALA A 141 -11.62 -13.84 9.01
C ALA A 141 -13.06 -13.33 9.22
N ALA A 142 -13.37 -12.75 10.39
CA ALA A 142 -14.70 -12.30 10.77
C ALA A 142 -15.09 -10.91 10.22
N ASP A 143 -14.14 -10.09 9.75
CA ASP A 143 -14.45 -8.77 9.19
C ASP A 143 -15.26 -8.89 7.88
N GLU A 144 -16.24 -8.02 7.62
CA GLU A 144 -17.28 -8.23 6.60
C GLU A 144 -16.90 -7.77 5.17
N PHE A 145 -15.73 -8.19 4.68
CA PHE A 145 -15.30 -8.02 3.29
C PHE A 145 -14.69 -9.31 2.72
N ASP A 146 -14.55 -9.37 1.41
CA ASP A 146 -14.25 -10.62 0.67
C ASP A 146 -12.77 -10.77 0.31
N ALA A 147 -12.09 -9.67 0.00
CA ALA A 147 -10.73 -9.67 -0.54
C ALA A 147 -9.92 -8.42 -0.16
N VAL A 148 -8.59 -8.54 -0.27
CA VAL A 148 -7.65 -7.41 -0.21
C VAL A 148 -7.07 -7.20 -1.59
N GLY A 149 -7.23 -5.98 -2.11
CA GLY A 149 -6.82 -5.59 -3.45
C GLY A 149 -5.72 -4.54 -3.40
N PHE A 150 -4.77 -4.63 -4.30
CA PHE A 150 -3.67 -3.69 -4.46
C PHE A 150 -3.70 -3.12 -5.88
N GLU A 151 -3.49 -1.81 -6.01
CA GLU A 151 -3.35 -1.13 -7.29
C GLU A 151 -2.11 -0.24 -7.24
N ILE A 152 -1.00 -0.73 -7.79
CA ILE A 152 0.32 -0.13 -7.64
C ILE A 152 0.84 0.35 -8.99
N CYS A 153 1.05 1.66 -9.12
CA CYS A 153 1.68 2.25 -10.30
C CYS A 153 3.19 2.42 -10.09
N TYR A 154 3.97 2.14 -11.13
CA TYR A 154 5.42 2.32 -11.13
C TYR A 154 5.94 2.71 -12.52
N HIS A 155 7.16 3.22 -12.59
CA HIS A 155 7.75 3.69 -13.83
C HIS A 155 8.52 2.58 -14.55
N VAL A 156 8.51 2.64 -15.87
CA VAL A 156 9.29 1.78 -16.74
C VAL A 156 9.99 2.64 -17.79
N ARG A 157 11.31 2.51 -17.86
CA ARG A 157 12.16 3.26 -18.78
C ARG A 157 12.65 2.33 -19.88
N ARG A 158 12.68 2.84 -21.10
CA ARG A 158 13.31 2.19 -22.24
C ARG A 158 14.29 3.16 -22.87
N LYS A 159 15.49 2.67 -23.21
CA LYS A 159 16.44 3.46 -23.99
C LYS A 159 16.15 3.25 -25.47
N ALA A 160 15.66 4.29 -26.14
CA ALA A 160 15.74 4.38 -27.59
C ALA A 160 16.96 5.24 -27.97
N ALA A 161 17.58 4.96 -29.11
CA ALA A 161 18.87 5.53 -29.53
C ALA A 161 19.01 7.07 -29.41
N HIS A 162 17.89 7.80 -29.43
CA HIS A 162 17.86 9.27 -29.32
C HIS A 162 16.85 9.82 -28.30
N TYR A 163 16.11 8.95 -27.59
CA TYR A 163 15.08 9.35 -26.62
C TYR A 163 14.94 8.32 -25.49
N GLU A 164 14.91 8.79 -24.24
CA GLU A 164 14.47 7.96 -23.11
C GLU A 164 12.94 8.03 -23.03
N TYR A 165 12.27 6.89 -23.21
CA TYR A 165 10.83 6.79 -23.00
C TYR A 165 10.57 6.32 -21.57
N GLU A 166 9.88 7.15 -20.79
CA GLU A 166 9.37 6.77 -19.47
C GLU A 166 7.87 6.49 -19.58
N GLY A 167 7.51 5.21 -19.54
CA GLY A 167 6.15 4.74 -19.40
C GLY A 167 5.78 4.47 -17.93
N LYS A 168 4.53 4.08 -17.71
CA LYS A 168 4.03 3.59 -16.44
C LYS A 168 3.42 2.20 -16.62
N GLU A 169 3.59 1.36 -15.61
CA GLU A 169 2.87 0.11 -15.49
C GLU A 169 2.05 0.13 -14.20
N ILE A 170 0.86 -0.48 -14.24
CA ILE A 170 -0.04 -0.63 -13.10
C ILE A 170 -0.22 -2.12 -12.84
N LEU A 171 0.28 -2.57 -11.69
CA LEU A 171 0.06 -3.92 -11.19
C LEU A 171 -1.17 -3.89 -10.26
N VAL A 172 -2.16 -4.72 -10.60
CA VAL A 172 -3.31 -4.99 -9.74
C VAL A 172 -3.20 -6.41 -9.21
N ALA A 173 -3.36 -6.60 -7.91
CA ALA A 173 -3.43 -7.91 -7.29
C ALA A 173 -4.60 -7.98 -6.33
N VAL A 174 -5.51 -8.94 -6.52
CA VAL A 174 -6.67 -9.16 -5.64
C VAL A 174 -6.59 -10.56 -5.06
N LEU A 175 -6.32 -10.63 -3.76
CA LEU A 175 -6.23 -11.85 -2.99
C LEU A 175 -7.51 -12.02 -2.18
N SER A 176 -8.03 -13.25 -2.08
CA SER A 176 -9.12 -13.52 -1.13
C SER A 176 -8.69 -13.10 0.28
N LYS A 177 -9.63 -12.68 1.14
CA LYS A 177 -9.29 -12.25 2.50
C LYS A 177 -8.56 -13.36 3.27
N ALA A 178 -8.96 -14.62 3.06
CA ALA A 178 -8.27 -15.77 3.63
C ALA A 178 -6.80 -15.83 3.16
N ASP A 179 -6.56 -15.75 1.85
CA ASP A 179 -5.20 -15.83 1.31
C ASP A 179 -4.35 -14.61 1.72
N ALA A 180 -4.93 -13.41 1.75
CA ALA A 180 -4.25 -12.20 2.20
C ALA A 180 -3.80 -12.30 3.67
N LEU A 181 -4.62 -12.89 4.54
CA LEU A 181 -4.30 -13.11 5.96
C LEU A 181 -3.19 -14.16 6.15
N HIS A 182 -3.05 -15.10 5.22
CA HIS A 182 -2.09 -16.20 5.32
C HIS A 182 -0.82 -16.01 4.48
N TYR A 183 -0.80 -15.07 3.54
CA TYR A 183 0.28 -14.92 2.56
C TYR A 183 1.67 -14.76 3.19
N ALA A 184 1.79 -13.85 4.16
CA ALA A 184 3.05 -13.61 4.85
C ALA A 184 3.54 -14.83 5.65
N ALA A 185 2.61 -15.64 6.18
CA ALA A 185 2.90 -16.81 6.99
C ALA A 185 3.26 -18.05 6.17
N ALA A 186 3.05 -18.04 4.84
CA ALA A 186 3.40 -19.16 3.98
C ALA A 186 4.94 -19.39 3.98
N PRO A 187 5.41 -20.58 4.40
CA PRO A 187 6.82 -20.81 4.70
C PRO A 187 7.70 -21.02 3.46
N THR A 188 7.12 -21.39 2.32
CA THR A 188 7.88 -21.63 1.08
C THR A 188 7.40 -20.76 -0.08
N ASP A 189 8.32 -20.49 -1.01
CA ASP A 189 8.01 -19.80 -2.27
C ASP A 189 6.95 -20.55 -3.10
N SER A 190 6.91 -21.89 -3.01
CA SER A 190 5.92 -22.71 -3.69
C SER A 190 4.50 -22.49 -3.13
N GLU A 191 4.34 -22.39 -1.81
CA GLU A 191 3.04 -22.12 -1.19
C GLU A 191 2.60 -20.68 -1.46
N ARG A 192 3.53 -19.73 -1.45
CA ARG A 192 3.27 -18.34 -1.86
C ARG A 192 2.83 -18.27 -3.32
N GLN A 193 3.49 -19.01 -4.22
CA GLN A 193 3.07 -19.12 -5.61
C GLN A 193 1.66 -19.69 -5.73
N GLU A 194 1.29 -20.70 -4.95
CA GLU A 194 -0.06 -21.27 -5.00
C GLU A 194 -1.13 -20.26 -4.52
N LEU A 195 -0.82 -19.45 -3.52
CA LEU A 195 -1.66 -18.32 -3.12
C LEU A 195 -1.80 -17.27 -4.24
N LEU A 196 -0.71 -16.96 -4.95
CA LEU A 196 -0.74 -16.07 -6.11
C LEU A 196 -1.55 -16.65 -7.27
N ASN A 197 -1.43 -17.94 -7.56
CA ASN A 197 -2.18 -18.63 -8.63
C ASN A 197 -3.69 -18.54 -8.42
N ARG A 198 -4.11 -18.51 -7.15
CA ARG A 198 -5.51 -18.36 -6.72
C ARG A 198 -6.04 -16.93 -6.78
N SER A 199 -5.15 -15.95 -6.91
CA SER A 199 -5.46 -14.53 -6.92
C SER A 199 -5.81 -14.00 -8.32
N GLU A 200 -6.53 -12.89 -8.40
CA GLU A 200 -6.68 -12.18 -9.67
C GLU A 200 -5.59 -11.12 -9.81
N ILE A 201 -4.70 -11.31 -10.79
CA ILE A 201 -3.62 -10.37 -11.08
C ILE A 201 -3.84 -9.76 -12.47
N PHE A 202 -3.64 -8.45 -12.57
CA PHE A 202 -3.67 -7.72 -13.82
C PHE A 202 -2.44 -6.84 -13.98
N LEU A 203 -1.92 -6.75 -15.20
CA LEU A 203 -0.89 -5.79 -15.57
C LEU A 203 -1.46 -4.88 -16.65
N ASN A 204 -1.52 -3.57 -16.37
CA ASN A 204 -2.13 -2.57 -17.25
C ASN A 204 -3.57 -2.94 -17.69
N GLY A 205 -4.35 -3.46 -16.74
CA GLY A 205 -5.74 -3.88 -16.97
C GLY A 205 -5.92 -5.20 -17.71
N LYS A 206 -4.83 -5.92 -18.06
CA LYS A 206 -4.91 -7.23 -18.70
C LYS A 206 -4.64 -8.35 -17.71
N PRO A 207 -5.40 -9.47 -17.73
CA PRO A 207 -5.10 -10.63 -16.89
C PRO A 207 -3.65 -11.06 -17.04
N PHE A 208 -2.98 -11.32 -15.91
CA PHE A 208 -1.55 -11.58 -15.87
C PHE A 208 -1.25 -12.75 -14.93
N GLY A 209 -0.50 -13.75 -15.38
CA GLY A 209 -0.07 -14.85 -14.51
C GLY A 209 1.27 -14.49 -13.87
N LEU A 210 1.25 -13.93 -12.67
CA LEU A 210 2.49 -13.55 -11.99
C LEU A 210 3.25 -14.81 -11.54
N ALA A 211 4.44 -15.03 -12.08
CA ALA A 211 5.38 -16.04 -11.61
C ALA A 211 6.33 -15.41 -10.58
N PHE A 212 6.34 -15.96 -9.37
CA PHE A 212 7.20 -15.59 -8.25
C PHE A 212 8.68 -15.79 -8.59
N SER A 213 9.00 -16.90 -9.25
CA SER A 213 10.36 -17.24 -9.72
C SER A 213 10.33 -17.48 -11.23
N GLY A 214 10.64 -16.46 -12.02
CA GLY A 214 10.69 -16.62 -13.48
C GLY A 214 10.85 -15.31 -14.24
N SER A 215 11.33 -15.41 -15.47
CA SER A 215 11.32 -14.31 -16.43
C SER A 215 9.98 -14.20 -17.16
N GLU A 216 9.26 -15.30 -17.34
CA GLU A 216 8.01 -15.35 -18.09
C GLU A 216 6.80 -15.42 -17.17
N PRO A 217 5.65 -14.82 -17.56
CA PRO A 217 4.39 -14.99 -16.85
C PRO A 217 3.84 -16.41 -17.05
N LEU A 218 3.03 -16.86 -16.09
CA LEU A 218 2.24 -18.09 -16.18
C LEU A 218 1.08 -17.91 -17.16
N ASP A 219 0.67 -19.01 -17.79
CA ASP A 219 -0.54 -19.01 -18.61
C ASP A 219 -1.79 -18.88 -17.71
N VAL A 220 -2.44 -17.74 -17.81
CA VAL A 220 -3.65 -17.39 -17.06
C VAL A 220 -4.75 -18.44 -17.22
N ALA A 221 -4.89 -19.05 -18.40
CA ALA A 221 -5.94 -20.05 -18.65
C ALA A 221 -5.75 -21.34 -17.84
N THR A 222 -4.54 -21.59 -17.34
CA THR A 222 -4.20 -22.79 -16.56
C THR A 222 -4.27 -22.58 -15.05
N LEU A 223 -4.45 -21.34 -14.58
CA LEU A 223 -4.45 -20.99 -13.17
C LEU A 223 -5.80 -21.27 -12.51
N GLN A 224 -5.79 -21.91 -11.33
CA GLN A 224 -6.98 -22.11 -10.52
C GLN A 224 -7.31 -20.85 -9.72
N ARG A 225 -8.16 -19.97 -10.24
CA ARG A 225 -8.56 -18.74 -9.54
C ARG A 225 -9.62 -19.02 -8.48
N SER A 226 -9.43 -18.49 -7.28
CA SER A 226 -10.38 -18.59 -6.18
C SER A 226 -11.47 -17.52 -6.24
N VAL A 227 -11.25 -16.45 -7.01
CA VAL A 227 -12.23 -15.39 -7.22
C VAL A 227 -13.09 -15.72 -8.44
N LYS A 228 -14.41 -15.65 -8.26
CA LYS A 228 -15.39 -15.87 -9.33
C LYS A 228 -15.25 -14.76 -10.37
N GLN A 229 -14.54 -15.07 -11.45
CA GLN A 229 -14.46 -14.17 -12.59
C GLN A 229 -15.84 -14.11 -13.27
N PRO A 230 -16.41 -12.91 -13.51
CA PRO A 230 -17.60 -12.81 -14.35
C PRO A 230 -17.24 -13.35 -15.73
N ALA A 231 -18.00 -14.31 -16.23
CA ALA A 231 -17.85 -14.79 -17.59
C ALA A 231 -18.02 -13.59 -18.53
N THR A 232 -16.96 -13.22 -19.25
CA THR A 232 -17.03 -12.19 -20.30
C THR A 232 -18.10 -12.60 -21.31
N ALA A 233 -19.25 -11.93 -21.26
CA ALA A 233 -20.35 -12.12 -22.18
C ALA A 233 -19.91 -11.66 -23.58
N ALA A 234 -19.52 -12.62 -24.41
CA ALA A 234 -19.45 -12.42 -25.84
C ALA A 234 -20.87 -12.32 -26.39
N ASN A 235 -21.26 -11.09 -26.74
CA ASN A 235 -22.12 -10.73 -27.87
C ASN A 235 -23.58 -11.24 -27.88
N GLN A 236 -24.52 -10.36 -27.52
CA GLN A 236 -25.78 -10.22 -28.26
C GLN A 236 -26.36 -8.80 -28.08
N LYS A 237 -26.53 -8.12 -29.22
CA LYS A 237 -27.26 -6.85 -29.39
C LYS A 237 -28.77 -7.12 -29.44
N GLN A 238 -29.54 -6.05 -29.18
CA GLN A 238 -31.00 -5.84 -29.33
C GLN A 238 -31.80 -6.16 -28.05
N GLY A 239 -32.63 -5.28 -27.48
CA GLY A 239 -33.01 -3.91 -27.79
C GLY A 239 -33.86 -3.37 -26.64
N ALA A 240 -33.73 -2.08 -26.31
CA ALA A 240 -34.59 -1.40 -25.34
C ALA A 240 -35.99 -1.14 -25.93
N PRO A 241 -37.02 -1.00 -25.08
CA PRO A 241 -37.45 0.36 -24.78
C PRO A 241 -37.79 0.62 -23.29
N ALA A 242 -37.57 1.87 -22.87
CA ALA A 242 -38.10 2.45 -21.62
C ALA A 242 -39.62 2.69 -21.73
N PRO A 243 -40.34 2.91 -20.60
CA PRO A 243 -40.53 4.28 -20.12
C PRO A 243 -40.56 4.49 -18.58
N SER A 244 -40.04 5.65 -18.13
CA SER A 244 -40.64 6.68 -17.23
C SER A 244 -41.83 6.28 -16.31
N SER A 245 -42.02 6.75 -15.07
CA SER A 245 -41.85 8.08 -14.46
C SER A 245 -42.28 8.04 -12.97
N ASP A 246 -41.44 8.57 -12.07
CA ASP A 246 -41.73 9.57 -11.00
C ASP A 246 -42.87 9.36 -9.93
N PRO A 247 -42.99 10.18 -8.86
CA PRO A 247 -42.81 9.74 -7.46
C PRO A 247 -44.00 10.02 -6.50
N ASP A 248 -44.00 9.44 -5.30
CA ASP A 248 -44.57 9.99 -4.03
C ASP A 248 -44.41 8.94 -2.90
N ASN A 249 -43.60 9.18 -1.86
CA ASN A 249 -43.87 9.91 -0.61
C ASN A 249 -44.94 9.25 0.28
N PHE A 250 -44.58 8.80 1.49
CA PHE A 250 -45.32 9.02 2.75
C PHE A 250 -44.53 8.54 3.99
N ALA A 251 -44.24 9.50 4.87
CA ALA A 251 -44.39 9.49 6.34
C ALA A 251 -43.69 8.44 7.24
N ARG A 252 -42.61 8.89 7.89
CA ARG A 252 -42.47 9.23 9.33
C ARG A 252 -43.26 8.44 10.39
N THR A 253 -42.52 7.76 11.27
CA THR A 253 -42.57 7.71 12.78
C THR A 253 -41.51 6.65 13.17
N GLY A 254 -40.52 6.84 14.04
CA GLY A 254 -40.41 7.60 15.28
C GLY A 254 -40.32 6.58 16.42
N GLN A 255 -39.14 6.33 16.98
CA GLN A 255 -38.96 6.02 18.42
C GLN A 255 -37.49 5.90 18.83
N ASP A 256 -37.22 6.54 19.96
CA ASP A 256 -35.99 6.56 20.74
C ASP A 256 -35.51 5.15 21.11
N GLU A 257 -34.19 4.99 21.21
CA GLU A 257 -33.63 4.25 22.34
C GLU A 257 -32.20 4.69 22.64
N SER A 258 -32.02 5.08 23.89
CA SER A 258 -30.76 5.49 24.51
C SER A 258 -29.87 4.27 24.76
N ALA A 259 -28.57 4.39 24.51
CA ALA A 259 -27.58 3.51 25.12
C ALA A 259 -26.27 4.28 25.41
N THR A 260 -26.14 4.56 26.71
CA THR A 260 -24.95 4.80 27.54
C THR A 260 -23.57 4.62 26.91
N SER A 261 -22.77 5.68 27.05
CA SER A 261 -21.31 5.68 26.89
C SER A 261 -20.63 4.98 28.07
N GLU A 262 -19.78 3.99 27.79
CA GLU A 262 -18.71 3.55 28.69
C GLU A 262 -17.36 3.79 28.01
N THR A 263 -16.63 4.77 28.53
CA THR A 263 -15.22 5.06 28.24
C THR A 263 -14.34 3.97 28.83
N ALA A 264 -13.85 3.06 28.01
CA ALA A 264 -12.74 2.18 28.36
C ALA A 264 -11.47 2.65 27.64
N SER A 265 -10.55 3.26 28.39
CA SER A 265 -9.20 3.58 27.98
C SER A 265 -8.43 2.27 27.73
N MET A 266 -8.27 1.86 26.47
CA MET A 266 -7.41 0.74 26.11
C MET A 266 -6.02 1.23 25.72
N GLN A 267 -5.07 0.92 26.60
CA GLN A 267 -3.64 0.99 26.42
C GLN A 267 -3.20 0.21 25.17
N MET A 268 -2.36 0.82 24.33
CA MET A 268 -1.72 0.13 23.20
C MET A 268 -0.82 -1.03 23.69
N PRO A 269 -0.90 -2.23 23.12
CA PRO A 269 0.21 -3.18 23.19
C PRO A 269 1.33 -2.71 22.25
N GLY A 270 2.50 -2.40 22.83
CA GLY A 270 3.69 -2.06 22.08
C GLY A 270 4.19 -3.27 21.28
N ILE A 271 4.19 -3.15 19.95
CA ILE A 271 4.87 -4.11 19.08
C ILE A 271 6.37 -3.88 19.27
N ALA A 272 7.06 -4.89 19.80
CA ALA A 272 8.52 -4.91 19.83
C ALA A 272 9.03 -5.10 18.40
N THR A 273 9.38 -4.01 17.73
CA THR A 273 10.10 -4.03 16.45
C THR A 273 11.41 -4.81 16.65
N VAL A 274 11.61 -5.91 15.93
CA VAL A 274 12.90 -6.63 15.93
C VAL A 274 13.92 -5.72 15.23
N VAL A 275 14.67 -4.97 16.03
CA VAL A 275 15.76 -4.12 15.56
C VAL A 275 16.91 -5.01 15.12
N ARG A 276 17.29 -5.00 13.84
CA ARG A 276 18.49 -5.71 13.38
C ARG A 276 19.71 -4.97 13.91
N THR A 277 20.52 -5.68 14.66
CA THR A 277 21.66 -5.10 15.38
C THR A 277 22.97 -5.34 14.62
N ARG A 278 23.98 -4.53 14.93
CA ARG A 278 25.34 -4.73 14.40
C ARG A 278 25.88 -6.13 14.71
N ALA A 279 25.54 -6.68 15.88
CA ALA A 279 25.92 -8.04 16.27
C ALA A 279 25.29 -9.11 15.36
N ASP A 280 24.12 -8.85 14.77
CA ASP A 280 23.51 -9.75 13.79
C ASP A 280 24.27 -9.72 12.46
N ALA A 281 24.71 -8.53 12.03
CA ALA A 281 25.53 -8.37 10.83
C ALA A 281 26.89 -9.07 10.98
N GLU A 282 27.58 -8.88 12.11
CA GLU A 282 28.87 -9.52 12.42
C GLU A 282 28.76 -11.07 12.47
N ARG A 283 27.64 -11.59 13.00
CA ARG A 283 27.35 -13.04 13.00
C ARG A 283 27.17 -13.58 11.58
N LEU A 284 26.42 -12.88 10.73
CA LEU A 284 26.24 -13.28 9.33
C LEU A 284 27.54 -13.14 8.53
N GLU A 285 28.33 -12.10 8.80
CA GLU A 285 29.62 -11.88 8.14
C GLU A 285 30.61 -13.00 8.47
N THR A 286 30.65 -13.42 9.73
CA THR A 286 31.43 -14.59 10.15
C THR A 286 30.94 -15.86 9.46
N LYS A 287 29.63 -16.07 9.39
CA LYS A 287 29.02 -17.25 8.76
C LYS A 287 29.31 -17.33 7.26
N TYR A 288 29.33 -16.19 6.56
CA TYR A 288 29.47 -16.13 5.11
C TYR A 288 30.86 -15.69 4.63
N LYS A 289 31.86 -15.69 5.52
CA LYS A 289 33.20 -15.19 5.22
C LYS A 289 33.82 -15.79 3.95
N SER A 290 33.73 -17.12 3.78
CA SER A 290 34.27 -17.80 2.59
C SER A 290 33.60 -17.34 1.29
N GLN A 291 32.26 -17.17 1.30
CA GLN A 291 31.55 -16.65 0.14
C GLN A 291 31.89 -15.17 -0.15
N LEU A 292 32.05 -14.36 0.90
CA LEU A 292 32.44 -12.95 0.75
C LEU A 292 33.86 -12.81 0.18
N ASP A 293 34.80 -13.65 0.63
CA ASP A 293 36.18 -13.69 0.13
C ASP A 293 36.22 -14.15 -1.35
N ALA A 294 35.42 -15.16 -1.71
CA ALA A 294 35.27 -15.61 -3.10
C ALA A 294 34.64 -14.54 -3.98
N LEU A 295 33.60 -13.86 -3.49
CA LEU A 295 32.94 -12.74 -4.17
C LEU A 295 33.89 -11.55 -4.36
N ALA A 296 34.73 -11.23 -3.36
CA ALA A 296 35.74 -10.20 -3.47
C ALA A 296 36.74 -10.50 -4.61
N THR A 297 37.20 -11.76 -4.67
CA THR A 297 38.16 -12.23 -5.68
C THR A 297 37.56 -12.17 -7.09
N ALA A 298 36.35 -12.69 -7.27
CA ALA A 298 35.65 -12.65 -8.56
C ALA A 298 35.23 -11.23 -8.96
N GLY A 299 34.84 -10.41 -7.98
CA GLY A 299 34.47 -9.01 -8.13
C GLY A 299 35.60 -8.13 -8.65
N GLN A 300 36.82 -8.35 -8.16
CA GLN A 300 38.00 -7.62 -8.62
C GLN A 300 38.36 -7.95 -10.07
N SER A 301 38.25 -9.23 -10.47
CA SER A 301 38.61 -9.66 -11.83
C SER A 301 37.57 -9.31 -12.88
N THR A 302 36.29 -9.25 -12.51
CA THR A 302 35.17 -9.21 -13.48
C THR A 302 34.27 -7.99 -13.35
N TYR A 303 34.16 -7.39 -12.17
CA TYR A 303 33.12 -6.40 -11.85
C TYR A 303 33.65 -5.08 -11.27
N HIS A 304 34.93 -4.76 -11.50
CA HIS A 304 35.56 -3.51 -11.07
C HIS A 304 35.47 -3.23 -9.56
N PHE A 305 35.42 -4.27 -8.71
CA PHE A 305 35.44 -4.06 -7.26
C PHE A 305 36.76 -3.42 -6.85
N VAL A 306 36.70 -2.49 -5.90
CA VAL A 306 37.92 -1.88 -5.36
C VAL A 306 38.61 -2.84 -4.38
N PRO A 307 39.95 -2.94 -4.40
CA PRO A 307 40.66 -3.86 -3.51
C PRO A 307 40.73 -3.37 -2.05
N TYR A 308 40.49 -2.07 -1.80
CA TYR A 308 40.61 -1.47 -0.47
C TYR A 308 39.31 -1.48 0.35
N ALA A 309 38.19 -1.92 -0.23
CA ALA A 309 36.90 -2.00 0.45
C ALA A 309 36.17 -3.30 0.06
N PRO A 310 36.53 -4.44 0.68
CA PRO A 310 35.94 -5.74 0.37
C PRO A 310 34.44 -5.79 0.70
N PRO A 311 33.67 -6.69 0.07
CA PRO A 311 32.27 -6.94 0.40
C PRO A 311 32.07 -7.21 1.90
N SER A 312 31.13 -6.52 2.52
CA SER A 312 30.81 -6.68 3.94
C SER A 312 29.30 -6.62 4.20
N LEU A 313 28.87 -7.17 5.32
CA LEU A 313 27.48 -7.09 5.77
C LEU A 313 27.35 -5.97 6.79
N ILE A 314 26.50 -4.98 6.53
CA ILE A 314 26.29 -3.85 7.43
C ILE A 314 24.82 -3.73 7.83
N VAL A 315 24.57 -3.08 8.97
CA VAL A 315 23.23 -2.61 9.30
C VAL A 315 22.98 -1.28 8.61
N PHE A 316 22.00 -1.24 7.73
CA PHE A 316 21.51 -0.02 7.11
C PHE A 316 19.99 0.01 7.21
N ARG A 317 19.43 1.08 7.78
CA ARG A 317 17.97 1.27 7.96
C ARG A 317 17.26 0.04 8.54
N ASN A 318 17.80 -0.50 9.65
CA ASN A 318 17.24 -1.65 10.36
C ASN A 318 17.23 -2.97 9.57
N GLN A 319 18.03 -3.07 8.50
CA GLN A 319 18.26 -4.29 7.72
C GLN A 319 19.75 -4.64 7.67
N ILE A 320 20.08 -5.91 7.45
CA ILE A 320 21.44 -6.34 7.15
C ILE A 320 21.57 -6.43 5.63
N VAL A 321 22.44 -5.61 5.06
CA VAL A 321 22.64 -5.51 3.61
C VAL A 321 24.08 -5.84 3.25
N LEU A 322 24.27 -6.38 2.04
CA LEU A 322 25.60 -6.56 1.45
C LEU A 322 26.06 -5.22 0.84
N GLN A 323 27.09 -4.64 1.44
CA GLN A 323 27.75 -3.45 0.90
C GLN A 323 28.86 -3.87 -0.07
N LEU A 324 28.83 -3.28 -1.26
CA LEU A 324 29.83 -3.47 -2.32
C LEU A 324 30.37 -2.11 -2.76
N THR A 325 31.68 -2.02 -2.98
CA THR A 325 32.31 -0.80 -3.49
C THR A 325 32.94 -1.08 -4.85
N LEU A 326 32.53 -0.30 -5.85
CA LEU A 326 32.94 -0.48 -7.24
C LEU A 326 33.61 0.80 -7.75
N ARG A 327 34.53 0.65 -8.71
CA ARG A 327 34.99 1.79 -9.52
C ARG A 327 33.96 2.05 -10.61
N ASN A 328 33.66 3.31 -10.86
CA ASN A 328 32.92 3.70 -12.04
C ASN A 328 33.90 3.68 -13.24
N PRO A 329 33.73 2.75 -14.20
CA PRO A 329 34.64 2.61 -15.33
C PRO A 329 34.57 3.78 -16.30
#